data_AF-B4UWC0-F1
#
_entry.id   AF-B4UWC0-F1
#
_cell.length_a   1.000
_cell.length_b   1.000
_cell.length_c   1.000
_cell.angle_alpha   90.00
_cell.angle_beta   90.00
_cell.angle_gamma   90.00
#
_symmetry.space_group_name_H-M   'P 1'
#
loop_
_entity.id
_entity.type
_entity.pdbx_description
1 polymer ?
#
loop_
_entity_poly.entity_id
_entity_poly.type
_entity_poly.pdbx_seq_one_letter_code
_entity_poly.pdbx_strand_id
1 'polypeptide(L)'
;LGRNLINSDGIIKRTFLPSKFSLEMSSAVYKNWVFTDQALPADLIKRGMAVEDSSSPYGIRLVIEDYPYAVDGLEIWFAIKTWVQDYVSLYYPTDNDLRKDPELQNWWKEAVEVGHGDLKDKPWWPKMQTVEELVESCTTIIWTASALHAAVNFGQYPYGGLILNRPTLSRRLLPEQGT
;
A
#
# COMPACT_ATOMS: atom_id res chain seq x y z
N LEU A 1 -12.71 -15.37 -5.68
CA LEU A 1 -11.60 -15.56 -6.65
C LEU A 1 -10.23 -15.65 -5.95
N GLY A 2 -9.78 -14.64 -5.20
CA GLY A 2 -8.46 -14.69 -4.51
C GLY A 2 -8.25 -15.84 -3.51
N ARG A 3 -9.24 -16.19 -2.69
CA ARG A 3 -9.12 -17.32 -1.73
C ARG A 3 -8.89 -18.68 -2.41
N ASN A 4 -9.42 -18.87 -3.62
CA ASN A 4 -9.19 -20.10 -4.40
C ASN A 4 -7.78 -20.12 -5.02
N LEU A 5 -7.16 -18.96 -5.22
CA LEU A 5 -5.81 -18.83 -5.76
C LEU A 5 -4.73 -19.23 -4.72
N ILE A 6 -4.99 -18.93 -3.44
CA ILE A 6 -4.03 -19.07 -2.32
C ILE A 6 -4.35 -20.24 -1.36
N ASN A 7 -5.34 -21.07 -1.67
CA ASN A 7 -5.70 -22.24 -0.84
C ASN A 7 -4.61 -23.33 -0.85
N SER A 8 -4.78 -24.41 -0.07
CA SER A 8 -3.79 -25.49 0.14
C SER A 8 -3.26 -26.13 -1.13
N ASP A 9 -4.04 -26.10 -2.20
CA ASP A 9 -3.74 -26.68 -3.51
C ASP A 9 -3.80 -25.66 -4.65
N GLY A 10 -3.77 -24.37 -4.29
CA GLY A 10 -3.96 -23.26 -5.21
C GLY A 10 -2.76 -23.06 -6.12
N ILE A 11 -2.97 -22.28 -7.18
CA ILE A 11 -1.95 -22.01 -8.19
C ILE A 11 -0.67 -21.50 -7.53
N ILE A 12 -0.76 -20.57 -6.57
CA ILE A 12 0.43 -19.96 -5.93
C ILE A 12 1.29 -21.00 -5.23
N LYS A 13 0.71 -21.97 -4.51
CA LYS A 13 1.49 -23.00 -3.79
C LYS A 13 2.14 -24.01 -4.73
N ARG A 14 1.61 -24.16 -5.94
CA ARG A 14 2.12 -25.08 -6.96
C ARG A 14 3.16 -24.43 -7.88
N THR A 15 3.13 -23.11 -8.03
CA THR A 15 3.97 -22.40 -9.00
C THR A 15 4.99 -21.44 -8.40
N PHE A 16 4.95 -21.13 -7.10
CA PHE A 16 5.93 -20.28 -6.41
C PHE A 16 6.78 -21.05 -5.40
N LEU A 17 8.04 -20.61 -5.26
CA LEU A 17 9.07 -21.22 -4.42
C LEU A 17 8.62 -21.64 -3.00
N PRO A 18 7.92 -20.79 -2.21
CA PRO A 18 7.63 -21.14 -0.82
C PRO A 18 6.58 -22.25 -0.67
N SER A 19 5.88 -22.61 -1.75
CA SER A 19 4.86 -23.65 -1.78
C SER A 19 3.85 -23.52 -0.63
N LYS A 20 3.75 -24.52 0.26
CA LYS A 20 2.82 -24.51 1.40
C LYS A 20 3.02 -23.33 2.36
N PHE A 21 4.22 -22.75 2.38
CA PHE A 21 4.61 -21.64 3.24
C PHE A 21 4.29 -20.25 2.64
N SER A 22 3.81 -20.17 1.39
CA SER A 22 3.59 -18.89 0.71
C SER A 22 2.66 -17.92 1.47
N LEU A 23 1.59 -18.44 2.10
CA LEU A 23 0.63 -17.59 2.80
C LEU A 23 1.13 -17.14 4.18
N GLU A 24 1.78 -18.02 4.95
CA GLU A 24 2.32 -17.67 6.26
C GLU A 24 3.46 -16.64 6.15
N MET A 25 4.23 -16.65 5.05
CA MET A 25 5.22 -15.60 4.78
C MET A 25 4.55 -14.22 4.69
N SER A 26 3.40 -14.11 4.01
CA SER A 26 2.67 -12.84 3.94
C SER A 26 2.13 -12.40 5.30
N SER A 27 1.68 -13.33 6.14
CA SER A 27 1.28 -13.04 7.52
C SER A 27 2.46 -12.60 8.39
N ALA A 28 3.63 -13.20 8.21
CA ALA A 28 4.85 -12.76 8.88
C ALA A 28 5.26 -11.34 8.45
N VAL A 29 5.13 -11.01 7.16
CA VAL A 29 5.37 -9.65 6.64
C VAL A 29 4.35 -8.64 7.18
N TYR A 30 3.07 -9.03 7.28
CA TYR A 30 1.98 -8.17 7.78
C TYR A 30 2.24 -7.65 9.21
N LYS A 31 3.01 -8.36 10.04
CA LYS A 31 3.41 -7.87 11.38
C LYS A 31 4.16 -6.53 11.36
N ASN A 32 4.80 -6.19 10.24
CA ASN A 32 5.51 -4.94 10.01
C ASN A 32 4.75 -3.98 9.08
N TRP A 33 3.52 -4.32 8.68
CA TRP A 33 2.69 -3.43 7.89
C TRP A 33 2.25 -2.23 8.72
N VAL A 34 2.22 -1.07 8.08
CA VAL A 34 1.88 0.23 8.66
C VAL A 34 0.98 0.94 7.66
N PHE A 35 -0.23 1.31 8.08
CA PHE A 35 -1.22 1.94 7.19
C PHE A 35 -0.74 3.26 6.62
N THR A 36 -0.18 4.13 7.48
CA THR A 36 0.30 5.46 7.08
C THR A 36 1.49 5.40 6.13
N ASP A 37 2.27 4.32 6.16
CA ASP A 37 3.36 4.10 5.22
C ASP A 37 2.87 3.62 3.83
N GLN A 38 1.56 3.36 3.66
CA GLN A 38 1.00 3.05 2.34
C GLN A 38 0.72 4.33 1.51
N ALA A 39 0.80 5.50 2.14
CA ALA A 39 0.81 6.76 1.41
C ALA A 39 2.09 6.88 0.57
N LEU A 40 1.97 7.19 -0.72
CA LEU A 40 3.11 7.16 -1.63
C LEU A 40 4.28 8.06 -1.16
N PRO A 41 4.06 9.32 -0.72
CA PRO A 41 5.15 10.14 -0.20
C PRO A 41 5.86 9.52 1.01
N ALA A 42 5.09 8.95 1.95
CA ALA A 42 5.63 8.31 3.15
C ALA A 42 6.44 7.05 2.81
N ASP A 43 5.95 6.21 1.88
CA ASP A 43 6.68 5.04 1.37
C ASP A 43 8.02 5.44 0.74
N LEU A 44 8.02 6.47 -0.12
CA LEU A 44 9.22 6.94 -0.80
C LEU A 44 10.28 7.46 0.18
N ILE A 45 9.87 8.24 1.19
CA ILE A 45 10.77 8.71 2.25
C ILE A 45 11.29 7.51 3.06
N LYS A 46 10.40 6.62 3.51
CA LYS A 46 10.76 5.47 4.34
C LYS A 46 11.79 4.55 3.67
N ARG A 47 11.70 4.37 2.36
CA ARG A 47 12.66 3.56 1.59
C ARG A 47 13.92 4.33 1.17
N GLY A 48 14.06 5.59 1.58
CA GLY A 48 15.18 6.46 1.23
C GLY A 48 15.20 6.90 -0.23
N MET A 49 14.07 6.82 -0.93
CA MET A 49 13.93 7.20 -2.34
C MET A 49 13.47 8.65 -2.52
N ALA A 50 13.10 9.32 -1.43
CA ALA A 50 12.82 10.75 -1.39
C ALA A 50 13.25 11.35 -0.05
N VAL A 51 13.38 12.68 -0.02
CA VAL A 51 13.56 13.47 1.19
C VAL A 51 12.49 14.56 1.26
N GLU A 52 12.14 15.00 2.46
CA GLU A 52 11.26 16.16 2.62
C GLU A 52 11.89 17.40 1.97
N ASP A 53 11.07 18.13 1.22
CA ASP A 53 11.48 19.34 0.52
C ASP A 53 10.27 20.25 0.36
N SER A 54 10.15 21.24 1.24
CA SER A 54 9.04 22.20 1.21
C SER A 54 9.04 23.11 -0.02
N SER A 55 10.13 23.14 -0.81
CA SER A 55 10.18 23.87 -2.07
C SER A 55 9.63 23.07 -3.25
N SER A 56 9.49 21.74 -3.09
CA SER A 56 8.87 20.87 -4.08
C SER A 56 7.35 21.02 -4.07
N PRO A 57 6.67 20.96 -5.24
CA PRO A 57 5.20 20.98 -5.31
C PRO A 57 4.55 19.82 -4.53
N TYR A 58 5.28 18.73 -4.32
CA TYR A 58 4.82 17.54 -3.61
C TYR A 58 5.30 17.45 -2.16
N GLY A 59 5.99 18.49 -1.66
CA GLY A 59 6.59 18.50 -0.32
C GLY A 59 7.75 17.52 -0.14
N ILE A 60 8.13 16.80 -1.20
CA ILE A 60 9.24 15.85 -1.23
C ILE A 60 10.06 15.99 -2.51
N ARG A 61 11.34 15.68 -2.44
CA ARG A 61 12.24 15.58 -3.59
C ARG A 61 12.77 14.17 -3.74
N LEU A 62 12.65 13.61 -4.93
CA LEU A 62 13.14 12.27 -5.24
C LEU A 62 14.67 12.25 -5.22
N VAL A 63 15.24 11.13 -4.74
CA VAL A 63 16.69 10.86 -4.82
C VAL A 63 17.08 10.45 -6.24
N ILE A 64 16.18 9.77 -6.95
CA ILE A 64 16.29 9.43 -8.36
C ILE A 64 15.23 10.24 -9.09
N GLU A 65 15.65 11.28 -9.81
CA GLU A 65 14.73 12.21 -10.47
C GLU A 65 13.86 11.50 -11.52
N ASP A 66 14.46 10.63 -12.34
CA ASP A 66 13.76 9.80 -13.32
C ASP A 66 13.47 8.41 -12.76
N TYR A 67 12.63 8.36 -11.72
CA TYR A 67 12.06 7.11 -11.21
C TYR A 67 10.59 7.01 -11.66
N PRO A 68 10.27 6.31 -12.77
CA PRO A 68 8.96 6.40 -13.42
C PRO A 68 7.77 6.08 -12.52
N TYR A 69 7.85 5.03 -11.69
CA TYR A 69 6.77 4.71 -10.73
C TYR A 69 6.52 5.83 -9.73
N ALA A 70 7.58 6.48 -9.24
CA ALA A 70 7.46 7.54 -8.24
C ALA A 70 7.00 8.85 -8.88
N VAL A 71 7.57 9.22 -10.03
CA VAL A 71 7.21 10.43 -10.78
C VAL A 71 5.73 10.39 -11.17
N ASP A 72 5.31 9.36 -11.90
CA ASP A 72 3.92 9.23 -12.34
C ASP A 72 2.97 9.00 -11.16
N GLY A 73 3.43 8.24 -10.17
CA GLY A 73 2.64 7.94 -8.97
C GLY A 73 2.33 9.19 -8.15
N LEU A 74 3.27 10.13 -8.03
CA LEU A 74 3.06 11.37 -7.28
C LEU A 74 2.00 12.26 -7.94
N GLU A 75 2.03 12.40 -9.26
CA GLU A 75 0.98 13.11 -10.01
C GLU A 75 -0.42 12.53 -9.69
N ILE A 76 -0.56 11.20 -9.73
CA ILE A 76 -1.83 10.53 -9.45
C ILE A 76 -2.21 10.66 -7.97
N TRP A 77 -1.27 10.48 -7.04
CA TRP A 77 -1.51 10.62 -5.60
C TRP A 77 -2.07 12.00 -5.27
N PHE A 78 -1.44 13.06 -5.77
CA PHE A 78 -1.88 14.42 -5.48
C PHE A 78 -3.18 14.77 -6.19
N ALA A 79 -3.45 14.25 -7.39
CA ALA A 79 -4.77 14.38 -8.00
C ALA A 79 -5.88 13.72 -7.16
N ILE A 80 -5.64 12.53 -6.61
CA ILE A 80 -6.57 11.86 -5.68
C ILE A 80 -6.73 12.71 -4.42
N LYS A 81 -5.62 13.18 -3.82
CA LYS A 81 -5.66 13.98 -2.59
C LYS A 81 -6.46 15.27 -2.76
N THR A 82 -6.26 15.99 -3.86
CA THR A 82 -7.05 17.19 -4.18
C THR A 82 -8.54 16.87 -4.30
N TRP A 83 -8.89 15.82 -5.04
CA TRP A 83 -10.30 15.39 -5.15
C TRP A 83 -10.92 15.04 -3.79
N VAL A 84 -10.21 14.27 -2.96
CA VAL A 84 -10.68 13.89 -1.62
C VAL A 84 -10.84 15.12 -0.74
N GLN A 85 -9.86 16.03 -0.75
CA GLN A 85 -9.89 17.27 0.01
C GLN A 85 -11.10 18.14 -0.36
N ASP A 86 -11.33 18.33 -1.66
CA ASP A 86 -12.47 19.09 -2.16
C ASP A 86 -13.79 18.43 -1.75
N TYR A 87 -13.92 17.11 -1.95
CA TYR A 87 -15.13 16.38 -1.60
C TYR A 87 -15.42 16.41 -0.10
N VAL A 88 -14.44 16.09 0.74
CA VAL A 88 -14.58 16.07 2.21
C VAL A 88 -14.98 17.46 2.73
N SER A 89 -14.43 18.54 2.16
CA SER A 89 -14.74 19.91 2.57
C SER A 89 -16.22 20.30 2.39
N LEU A 90 -16.94 19.62 1.50
CA LEU A 90 -18.38 19.86 1.29
C LEU A 90 -19.23 19.35 2.45
N TYR A 91 -18.77 18.30 3.16
CA TYR A 91 -19.53 17.60 4.20
C TYR A 91 -18.99 17.85 5.61
N TYR A 92 -17.69 18.10 5.73
CA TYR A 92 -17.03 18.34 7.02
C TYR A 92 -16.23 19.65 6.98
N PRO A 93 -16.89 20.81 7.13
CA PRO A 93 -16.21 22.11 7.12
C PRO A 93 -15.26 22.29 8.31
N THR A 94 -15.50 21.57 9.42
CA THR A 94 -14.66 21.62 10.62
C THR A 94 -14.44 20.23 11.22
N ASP A 95 -13.36 20.08 11.97
CA ASP A 95 -13.08 18.88 12.77
C ASP A 95 -14.22 18.54 13.76
N ASN A 96 -14.99 19.53 14.17
CA ASN A 96 -16.12 19.31 15.08
C ASN A 96 -17.27 18.58 14.39
N ASP A 97 -17.53 18.87 13.12
CA ASP A 97 -18.57 18.19 12.35
C ASP A 97 -18.20 16.72 12.13
N LEU A 98 -16.94 16.45 11.82
CA LEU A 98 -16.38 15.10 11.69
C LEU A 98 -16.49 14.29 13.00
N ARG A 99 -16.14 14.90 14.14
CA ARG A 99 -16.21 14.24 15.45
C ARG A 99 -17.65 13.91 15.89
N LYS A 100 -18.63 14.64 15.37
CA LYS A 100 -20.05 14.43 15.66
C LYS A 100 -20.70 13.36 14.79
N ASP A 101 -20.01 12.87 13.75
CA ASP A 101 -20.52 11.84 12.87
C ASP A 101 -20.36 10.44 13.51
N PRO A 102 -21.45 9.82 14.00
CA PRO A 102 -21.33 8.52 14.66
C PRO A 102 -21.04 7.40 13.66
N GLU A 103 -21.45 7.51 12.41
CA GLU A 103 -21.23 6.47 11.40
C GLU A 103 -19.75 6.43 11.02
N LEU A 104 -19.13 7.59 10.78
CA LEU A 104 -17.71 7.69 10.46
C LEU A 104 -16.83 7.17 11.62
N GLN A 105 -17.13 7.57 12.86
CA GLN A 105 -16.37 7.12 14.04
C GLN A 105 -16.48 5.60 14.23
N ASN A 106 -17.69 5.05 14.08
CA ASN A 106 -17.91 3.61 14.21
C ASN A 106 -17.25 2.82 13.07
N TRP A 107 -17.32 3.32 11.83
CA TRP A 107 -16.67 2.71 10.68
C TRP A 107 -15.14 2.62 10.89
N TRP A 108 -14.50 3.72 11.26
CA TRP A 108 -13.05 3.73 11.46
C TRP A 108 -12.65 2.82 12.62
N LYS A 109 -13.40 2.87 13.73
CA LYS A 109 -13.20 1.99 14.87
C LYS A 109 -13.29 0.52 14.48
N GLU A 110 -14.35 0.11 13.77
CA GLU A 110 -14.51 -1.29 13.32
C GLU A 110 -13.41 -1.70 12.34
N ALA A 111 -13.04 -0.84 11.40
CA ALA A 111 -11.96 -1.11 10.46
C ALA A 111 -10.63 -1.42 11.16
N VAL A 112 -10.29 -0.67 12.23
CA VAL A 112 -9.05 -0.86 13.00
C VAL A 112 -9.16 -2.00 14.01
N GLU A 113 -10.20 -2.02 14.84
CA GLU A 113 -10.32 -2.96 15.97
C GLU A 113 -10.77 -4.36 15.55
N VAL A 114 -11.50 -4.48 14.45
CA VAL A 114 -12.01 -5.76 13.92
C VAL A 114 -11.33 -6.11 12.60
N GLY A 115 -11.41 -5.23 11.60
CA GLY A 115 -10.88 -5.50 10.26
C GLY A 115 -9.38 -5.78 10.25
N HIS A 116 -8.61 -4.89 10.90
CA HIS A 116 -7.18 -5.02 11.13
C HIS A 116 -6.83 -5.30 12.60
N GLY A 117 -7.70 -6.03 13.30
CA GLY A 117 -7.67 -6.19 14.77
C GLY A 117 -6.36 -6.76 15.36
N ASP A 118 -5.60 -7.53 14.58
CA ASP A 118 -4.27 -8.02 14.96
C ASP A 118 -3.23 -6.90 15.16
N LEU A 119 -3.48 -5.72 14.58
CA LEU A 119 -2.64 -4.53 14.64
C LEU A 119 -3.31 -3.33 15.32
N LYS A 120 -4.50 -3.48 15.91
CA LYS A 120 -5.26 -2.37 16.53
C LYS A 120 -4.48 -1.57 17.58
N ASP A 121 -3.56 -2.24 18.28
CA ASP A 121 -2.79 -1.67 19.39
C ASP A 121 -1.56 -0.86 18.90
N LYS A 122 -1.36 -0.76 17.58
CA LYS A 122 -0.24 0.00 17.01
C LYS A 122 -0.47 1.50 17.11
N PRO A 123 0.58 2.30 17.41
CA PRO A 123 0.41 3.73 17.69
C PRO A 123 0.20 4.59 16.43
N TRP A 124 0.48 4.05 15.25
CA TRP A 124 0.46 4.77 13.97
C TRP A 124 -0.94 4.90 13.35
N TRP A 125 -1.98 4.30 13.95
CA TRP A 125 -3.34 4.48 13.45
C TRP A 125 -3.81 5.94 13.63
N PRO A 126 -4.28 6.61 12.56
CA PRO A 126 -5.02 7.86 12.67
C PRO A 126 -6.16 7.74 13.68
N LYS A 127 -6.40 8.80 14.44
CA LYS A 127 -7.47 8.82 15.46
C LYS A 127 -8.82 9.17 14.87
N MET A 128 -8.84 9.63 13.61
CA MET A 128 -10.06 10.06 12.91
C MET A 128 -10.80 11.16 13.68
N GLN A 129 -10.06 12.15 14.16
CA GLN A 129 -10.57 13.29 14.92
C GLN A 129 -10.46 14.62 14.16
N THR A 130 -9.71 14.64 13.07
CA THR A 130 -9.51 15.83 12.23
C THR A 130 -9.87 15.56 10.77
N VAL A 131 -10.25 16.61 10.05
CA VAL A 131 -10.54 16.56 8.61
C VAL A 131 -9.30 16.12 7.84
N GLU A 132 -8.11 16.55 8.25
CA GLU A 132 -6.84 16.15 7.64
C GLU A 132 -6.60 14.63 7.75
N GLU A 133 -6.83 14.03 8.92
CA GLU A 133 -6.70 12.57 9.09
C GLU A 133 -7.67 11.80 8.18
N LEU A 134 -8.90 12.31 7.99
CA LEU A 134 -9.86 11.71 7.07
C LEU A 134 -9.39 11.82 5.62
N VAL A 135 -8.92 12.99 5.20
CA VAL A 135 -8.40 13.22 3.84
C VAL A 135 -7.22 12.29 3.56
N GLU A 136 -6.25 12.20 4.47
CA GLU A 136 -5.09 11.31 4.30
C GLU A 136 -5.49 9.83 4.26
N SER A 137 -6.40 9.41 5.14
CA SER A 137 -6.86 8.02 5.20
C SER A 137 -7.62 7.63 3.93
N CYS A 138 -8.56 8.47 3.48
CA CYS A 138 -9.31 8.24 2.24
C CYS A 138 -8.41 8.26 1.01
N THR A 139 -7.46 9.19 0.94
CA THR A 139 -6.46 9.25 -0.14
C THR A 139 -5.64 7.96 -0.19
N THR A 140 -5.16 7.48 0.96
CA THR A 140 -4.40 6.23 1.08
C THR A 140 -5.21 5.02 0.63
N ILE A 141 -6.48 4.94 1.02
CA ILE A 141 -7.39 3.83 0.63
C ILE A 141 -7.63 3.86 -0.89
N ILE A 142 -7.96 5.02 -1.46
CA ILE A 142 -8.22 5.16 -2.90
C ILE A 142 -6.95 4.85 -3.69
N TRP A 143 -5.80 5.39 -3.29
CA TRP A 143 -4.49 5.09 -3.89
C TRP A 143 -4.20 3.59 -3.91
N THR A 144 -4.37 2.93 -2.76
CA THR A 144 -4.13 1.50 -2.60
C THR A 144 -5.03 0.68 -3.53
N ALA A 145 -6.31 1.01 -3.60
CA ALA A 145 -7.30 0.30 -4.41
C ALA A 145 -7.17 0.58 -5.92
N SER A 146 -6.57 1.70 -6.30
CA SER A 146 -6.45 2.13 -7.70
C SER A 146 -5.02 2.02 -8.21
N ALA A 147 -4.23 3.09 -8.10
CA ALA A 147 -2.94 3.26 -8.75
C ALA A 147 -1.87 2.29 -8.20
N LEU A 148 -1.80 2.06 -6.89
CA LEU A 148 -0.86 1.08 -6.33
C LEU A 148 -1.16 -0.32 -6.86
N HIS A 149 -2.43 -0.74 -6.77
CA HIS A 149 -2.86 -2.04 -7.30
C HIS A 149 -2.56 -2.15 -8.80
N ALA A 150 -2.88 -1.12 -9.59
CA ALA A 150 -2.62 -1.09 -11.02
C ALA A 150 -1.12 -1.27 -11.35
N ALA A 151 -0.25 -0.54 -10.64
CA ALA A 151 1.19 -0.55 -10.83
C ALA A 151 1.82 -1.94 -10.58
N VAL A 152 1.30 -2.70 -9.60
CA VAL A 152 1.82 -4.04 -9.28
C VAL A 152 1.10 -5.19 -10.00
N ASN A 153 -0.07 -4.93 -10.59
CA ASN A 153 -0.92 -5.94 -11.23
C ASN A 153 -0.75 -6.00 -12.76
N PHE A 154 -0.96 -4.89 -13.47
CA PHE A 154 -1.05 -4.93 -14.94
C PHE A 154 0.30 -5.19 -15.64
N GLY A 155 1.42 -5.05 -14.92
CA GLY A 155 2.75 -5.42 -15.40
C GLY A 155 3.10 -6.91 -15.24
N GLN A 156 2.27 -7.72 -14.57
CA GLN A 156 2.61 -9.12 -14.27
C GLN A 156 2.90 -9.95 -15.53
N TYR A 157 2.01 -9.94 -16.52
CA TYR A 157 2.25 -10.66 -17.79
C TYR A 157 3.23 -9.91 -18.73
N PRO A 158 3.13 -8.58 -18.93
CA PRO A 158 4.09 -7.85 -19.77
C PRO A 158 5.56 -8.10 -19.40
N TYR A 159 5.90 -8.14 -18.10
CA TYR A 159 7.28 -8.44 -17.67
C TYR A 159 7.51 -9.93 -17.42
N GLY A 160 6.53 -10.66 -16.88
CA GLY A 160 6.69 -12.04 -16.42
C GLY A 160 6.20 -13.13 -17.38
N GLY A 161 5.61 -12.75 -18.51
CA GLY A 161 5.13 -13.69 -19.53
C GLY A 161 6.26 -14.54 -20.12
N LEU A 162 7.50 -14.03 -20.09
CA LEU A 162 8.71 -14.80 -20.30
C LEU A 162 9.32 -15.22 -18.95
N ILE A 163 9.24 -16.53 -18.62
CA ILE A 163 9.66 -17.06 -17.31
C ILE A 163 11.12 -16.78 -16.95
N LEU A 164 11.99 -16.59 -17.95
CA LEU A 164 13.40 -16.25 -17.74
C LEU A 164 13.60 -14.87 -17.13
N ASN A 165 12.67 -13.93 -17.37
CA ASN A 165 12.76 -12.57 -16.85
C ASN A 165 12.22 -12.45 -15.41
N ARG A 166 11.19 -13.24 -15.05
CA ARG A 166 10.60 -13.27 -13.70
C ARG A 166 10.37 -14.72 -13.23
N PRO A 167 11.43 -15.49 -12.91
CA PRO A 167 11.28 -16.86 -12.46
C PRO A 167 10.61 -16.91 -11.08
N THR A 168 9.58 -17.75 -10.92
CA THR A 168 8.85 -17.91 -9.65
C THR A 168 9.40 -19.00 -8.74
N LEU A 169 10.33 -19.83 -9.25
CA LEU A 169 10.90 -21.00 -8.56
C LEU A 169 12.36 -21.21 -8.94
N SER A 170 13.23 -21.38 -7.94
CA SER A 170 14.59 -21.92 -8.06
C SER A 170 14.65 -23.35 -7.53
N ARG A 171 15.29 -24.27 -8.26
CA ARG A 171 15.27 -25.71 -7.95
C ARG A 171 16.57 -26.29 -7.38
N ARG A 172 17.66 -25.53 -7.45
CA ARG A 172 18.97 -25.91 -6.92
C ARG A 172 19.77 -24.66 -6.58
N LEU A 173 20.75 -24.82 -5.71
CA LEU A 173 21.76 -23.79 -5.42
C LEU A 173 22.75 -23.67 -6.58
N LEU A 174 23.67 -22.71 -6.48
CA LEU A 174 24.81 -22.65 -7.39
C LEU A 174 25.63 -23.95 -7.28
N PRO A 175 26.09 -24.51 -8.41
CA PRO A 175 27.01 -25.65 -8.37
C PRO A 175 28.35 -25.23 -7.77
N GLU A 176 29.08 -26.18 -7.21
CA GLU A 176 30.47 -25.96 -6.83
C GLU A 176 31.36 -25.92 -8.07
N GLN A 177 32.51 -25.26 -7.97
CA GLN A 177 33.44 -25.18 -9.09
C GLN A 177 33.99 -26.58 -9.41
N GLY A 178 33.76 -27.07 -10.63
CA GLY A 178 34.26 -28.37 -11.10
C GLY A 178 33.32 -29.56 -10.88
N THR A 179 32.07 -29.33 -10.45
CA THR A 179 30.99 -30.34 -10.40
C THR A 179 30.06 -30.28 -11.60
#